data_AF-A0A2S7Z532-F1
#
_entry.id   AF-A0A2S7Z532-F1
#
_cell.length_a   1.000
_cell.length_b   1.000
_cell.length_c   1.000
_cell.angle_alpha   90.00
_cell.angle_beta   90.00
_cell.angle_gamma   90.00
#
_symmetry.space_group_name_H-M   'P 1'
#
loop_
_entity.id
_entity.type
_entity.pdbx_description
1 polymer ?
#
loop_
_entity_poly.entity_id
_entity_poly.type
_entity_poly.pdbx_seq_one_letter_code
_entity_poly.pdbx_strand_id
1 'polypeptide(L)'
;MITRKEMTRMLLKEGLLSCLANNSFESVTVTSLCKASSITRSTFYLHYSNIMEIVDDLVDDAIAYSKLGMLDNNNLQIIAKTLSAASNSVSLREAYDSIFDRLPLCQRIIRHKKYLPLFLDEQISEYVLQRIIRSEKDRQGLVMAEALGISFDVGVSVFVFLVHGLYAINKEYKWTQSDEWLEAQKVIFELVYRGLQSK
;
A
#
# COMPACT_ATOMS: atom_id res chain seq x y z
N MET A 1 -20.23 9.41 19.79
CA MET A 1 -19.34 9.97 20.82
C MET A 1 -18.15 9.03 20.94
N ILE A 2 -16.93 9.50 20.77
CA ILE A 2 -15.73 8.64 20.83
C ILE A 2 -15.50 8.22 22.28
N THR A 3 -15.31 6.92 22.52
CA THR A 3 -15.02 6.38 23.85
C THR A 3 -13.58 6.70 24.27
N ARG A 4 -13.32 6.70 25.59
CA ARG A 4 -11.94 6.87 26.10
C ARG A 4 -10.98 5.84 25.51
N LYS A 5 -11.44 4.59 25.34
CA LYS A 5 -10.66 3.50 24.74
C LYS A 5 -10.25 3.82 23.30
N GLU A 6 -11.19 4.29 22.47
CA GLU A 6 -10.93 4.67 21.09
C GLU A 6 -10.00 5.89 21.00
N MET A 7 -10.20 6.89 21.87
CA MET A 7 -9.34 8.07 21.92
C MET A 7 -7.89 7.70 22.26
N THR A 8 -7.68 6.82 23.23
CA THR A 8 -6.32 6.36 23.60
C THR A 8 -5.67 5.57 22.47
N ARG A 9 -6.40 4.69 21.78
CA ARG A 9 -5.88 3.98 20.60
C ARG A 9 -5.50 4.93 19.48
N MET A 10 -6.33 5.95 19.21
CA MET A 10 -6.04 6.99 18.21
C MET A 10 -4.76 7.75 18.54
N LEU A 11 -4.57 8.19 19.79
CA LEU A 11 -3.35 8.90 20.21
C LEU A 11 -2.08 8.04 20.09
N LEU A 12 -2.17 6.73 20.35
CA LEU A 12 -1.06 5.80 20.17
C LEU A 12 -0.74 5.57 18.68
N LYS A 13 -1.77 5.44 17.83
CA LYS A 13 -1.64 5.33 16.38
C LYS A 13 -0.93 6.56 15.78
N GLU A 14 -1.44 7.76 16.08
CA GLU A 14 -0.87 9.01 15.59
C GLU A 14 0.54 9.27 16.15
N GLY A 15 0.80 8.88 17.41
CA GLY A 15 2.13 8.92 18.00
C GLY A 15 3.12 7.99 17.28
N LEU A 16 2.72 6.77 16.94
CA LEU A 16 3.58 5.83 16.21
C LEU A 16 3.90 6.34 14.80
N LEU A 17 2.90 6.84 14.06
CA LEU A 17 3.12 7.46 12.75
C LEU A 17 4.10 8.65 12.84
N SER A 18 3.97 9.47 13.88
CA SER A 18 4.87 10.61 14.12
C SER A 18 6.30 10.16 14.45
N CYS A 19 6.47 9.07 15.20
CA CYS A 19 7.78 8.47 15.46
C CYS A 19 8.42 7.97 14.16
N LEU A 20 7.66 7.22 13.34
CA LEU A 20 8.12 6.62 12.09
C LEU A 20 8.43 7.65 11.00
N ALA A 21 7.83 8.84 11.06
CA ALA A 21 8.17 9.92 10.12
C ALA A 21 9.63 10.38 10.24
N ASN A 22 10.27 10.19 11.40
CA ASN A 22 11.60 10.71 11.69
C ASN A 22 12.62 9.65 12.13
N ASN A 23 12.18 8.42 12.43
CA ASN A 23 13.03 7.37 12.98
C ASN A 23 12.65 6.02 12.38
N SER A 24 13.59 5.08 12.32
CA SER A 24 13.28 3.69 11.99
C SER A 24 12.45 3.03 13.09
N PHE A 25 11.59 2.08 12.71
CA PHE A 25 10.78 1.29 13.64
C PHE A 25 11.65 0.61 14.71
N GLU A 26 12.85 0.16 14.34
CA GLU A 26 13.81 -0.51 15.24
C GLU A 26 14.15 0.33 16.48
N SER A 27 14.21 1.66 16.31
CA SER A 27 14.51 2.59 17.39
C SER A 27 13.32 2.93 18.28
N VAL A 28 12.10 2.58 17.86
CA VAL A 28 10.87 2.92 18.59
C VAL A 28 10.68 1.97 19.75
N THR A 29 10.62 2.53 20.96
CA THR A 29 10.34 1.78 22.19
C THR A 29 8.97 2.17 22.74
N VAL A 30 8.38 1.31 23.58
CA VAL A 30 7.13 1.65 24.28
C VAL A 30 7.30 2.95 25.07
N THR A 31 8.49 3.18 25.65
CA THR A 31 8.77 4.41 26.41
C THR A 31 8.79 5.65 25.52
N SER A 32 9.45 5.62 24.36
CA SER A 32 9.49 6.77 23.45
C SER A 32 8.12 7.06 22.85
N LEU A 33 7.38 6.01 22.48
CA LEU A 33 6.01 6.13 21.98
C LEU A 33 5.05 6.72 23.03
N CYS A 34 5.07 6.19 24.26
CA CYS A 34 4.27 6.73 25.38
C CYS A 34 4.53 8.23 25.61
N LYS A 35 5.80 8.66 25.55
CA LYS A 35 6.16 10.08 25.66
C LYS A 35 5.59 10.89 24.49
N ALA A 36 5.75 10.42 23.26
CA ALA A 36 5.23 11.10 22.07
C ALA A 36 3.69 11.23 22.07
N SER A 37 2.99 10.21 22.56
CA SER A 37 1.52 10.19 22.63
C SER A 37 0.94 10.83 23.90
N SER A 38 1.76 11.31 24.83
CA SER A 38 1.31 11.76 26.17
C SER A 38 0.47 10.69 26.92
N ILE A 39 0.87 9.43 26.83
CA ILE A 39 0.18 8.26 27.43
C ILE A 39 1.13 7.55 28.37
N THR A 40 0.64 7.12 29.55
CA THR A 40 1.47 6.35 30.49
C THR A 40 1.71 4.93 29.97
N ARG A 41 2.83 4.31 30.38
CA ARG A 41 3.12 2.89 30.05
C ARG A 41 2.02 1.95 30.55
N SER A 42 1.50 2.18 31.76
CA SER A 42 0.40 1.39 32.30
C SER A 42 -0.83 1.48 31.41
N THR A 43 -1.16 2.68 30.91
CA THR A 43 -2.27 2.87 29.96
C THR A 43 -1.99 2.21 28.61
N PHE A 44 -0.77 2.30 28.08
CA PHE A 44 -0.39 1.59 26.85
C PHE A 44 -0.73 0.10 26.94
N TYR A 45 -0.31 -0.56 28.04
CA TYR A 45 -0.54 -1.99 28.23
C TYR A 45 -2.00 -2.38 28.52
N LEU A 46 -2.90 -1.42 28.77
CA LEU A 46 -4.35 -1.67 28.78
C LEU A 46 -4.95 -1.76 27.37
N HIS A 47 -4.24 -1.28 26.35
CA HIS A 47 -4.74 -1.19 24.98
C HIS A 47 -3.97 -2.06 23.98
N TYR A 48 -2.67 -2.25 24.20
CA TYR A 48 -1.78 -3.03 23.34
C TYR A 48 -0.71 -3.75 24.16
N SER A 49 -0.39 -4.99 23.79
CA SER A 49 0.66 -5.76 24.46
C SER A 49 2.06 -5.35 23.99
N ASN A 50 2.18 -4.88 22.74
CA ASN A 50 3.41 -4.48 22.10
C ASN A 50 3.13 -3.48 20.95
N ILE A 51 4.19 -2.90 20.36
CA ILE A 51 4.06 -1.89 19.31
C ILE A 51 3.55 -2.50 17.98
N MET A 52 3.85 -3.77 17.69
CA MET A 52 3.38 -4.43 16.48
C MET A 52 1.86 -4.53 16.41
N GLU A 53 1.17 -4.67 17.55
CA GLU A 53 -0.30 -4.60 17.56
C GLU A 53 -0.84 -3.24 17.10
N ILE A 54 -0.09 -2.14 17.29
CA ILE A 54 -0.45 -0.82 16.75
C ILE A 54 -0.17 -0.76 15.25
N VAL A 55 0.94 -1.36 14.80
CA VAL A 55 1.27 -1.50 13.37
C VAL A 55 0.15 -2.26 12.66
N ASP A 56 -0.31 -3.37 13.22
CA ASP A 56 -1.42 -4.16 12.66
C ASP A 56 -2.66 -3.33 12.45
N ASP A 57 -3.03 -2.59 13.48
CA ASP A 57 -4.19 -1.72 13.54
C ASP A 57 -4.10 -0.56 12.54
N LEU A 58 -2.90 -0.01 12.33
CA LEU A 58 -2.64 1.04 11.34
C LEU A 58 -2.67 0.49 9.90
N VAL A 59 -2.15 -0.71 9.69
CA VAL A 59 -2.20 -1.40 8.39
C VAL A 59 -3.63 -1.74 8.03
N ASP A 60 -4.44 -2.19 8.99
CA ASP A 60 -5.88 -2.41 8.78
C ASP A 60 -6.61 -1.12 8.41
N ASP A 61 -6.32 0.01 9.08
CA ASP A 61 -6.86 1.31 8.70
C ASP A 61 -6.47 1.66 7.26
N ALA A 62 -5.17 1.57 6.93
CA ALA A 62 -4.64 1.87 5.61
C ALA A 62 -5.29 1.04 4.49
N ILE A 63 -5.46 -0.27 4.72
CA ILE A 63 -6.14 -1.18 3.80
C ILE A 63 -7.62 -0.81 3.69
N ALA A 64 -8.31 -0.54 4.81
CA ALA A 64 -9.72 -0.19 4.81
C ALA A 64 -10.02 1.10 4.03
N TYR A 65 -9.23 2.16 4.23
CA TYR A 65 -9.35 3.39 3.45
C TYR A 65 -9.08 3.17 1.97
N SER A 66 -8.21 2.21 1.66
CA SER A 66 -7.87 1.85 0.29
C SER A 66 -8.77 0.75 -0.30
N LYS A 67 -9.78 0.20 0.38
CA LYS A 67 -10.48 -1.00 -0.15
C LYS A 67 -11.45 -0.74 -1.31
N LEU A 68 -11.83 0.50 -1.58
CA LEU A 68 -12.81 0.88 -2.63
C LEU A 68 -12.27 0.84 -4.09
N GLY A 69 -11.26 0.00 -4.36
CA GLY A 69 -10.67 -0.06 -5.70
C GLY A 69 -11.53 -0.83 -6.70
N MET A 70 -11.78 -0.25 -7.87
CA MET A 70 -12.39 -0.94 -9.00
C MET A 70 -11.45 -2.04 -9.51
N LEU A 71 -11.97 -3.25 -9.65
CA LEU A 71 -11.20 -4.37 -10.18
C LEU A 71 -12.11 -5.25 -11.02
N ASP A 72 -11.65 -5.52 -12.24
CA ASP A 72 -12.27 -6.40 -13.23
C ASP A 72 -11.16 -7.02 -14.11
N ASN A 73 -11.54 -7.91 -15.03
CA ASN A 73 -10.58 -8.69 -15.83
C ASN A 73 -9.81 -7.85 -16.85
N ASN A 74 -10.30 -6.65 -17.18
CA ASN A 74 -9.67 -5.75 -18.15
C ASN A 74 -8.81 -4.68 -17.46
N ASN A 75 -8.63 -4.76 -16.14
CA ASN A 75 -8.03 -3.70 -15.37
C ASN A 75 -6.59 -3.38 -15.78
N LEU A 76 -5.75 -4.41 -16.01
CA LEU A 76 -4.39 -4.22 -16.53
C LEU A 76 -4.39 -3.57 -17.92
N GLN A 77 -5.32 -3.98 -18.79
CA GLN A 77 -5.46 -3.39 -20.12
C GLN A 77 -5.84 -1.90 -20.05
N ILE A 78 -6.80 -1.56 -19.19
CA ILE A 78 -7.26 -0.17 -19.01
C ILE A 78 -6.11 0.69 -18.49
N ILE A 79 -5.41 0.22 -17.45
CA ILE A 79 -4.26 0.94 -16.88
C ILE A 79 -3.19 1.19 -17.94
N ALA A 80 -2.74 0.12 -18.63
CA ALA A 80 -1.67 0.21 -19.62
C ALA A 80 -2.07 1.14 -20.78
N LYS A 81 -3.26 0.96 -21.37
CA LYS A 81 -3.73 1.80 -22.49
C LYS A 81 -3.86 3.27 -22.10
N THR A 82 -4.42 3.56 -20.92
CA THR A 82 -4.60 4.95 -20.47
C THR A 82 -3.27 5.64 -20.22
N LEU A 83 -2.31 4.98 -19.57
CA LEU A 83 -0.97 5.55 -19.34
C LEU A 83 -0.17 5.68 -20.66
N SER A 84 -0.27 4.70 -21.55
CA SER A 84 0.43 4.71 -22.84
C SER A 84 -0.10 5.76 -23.82
N ALA A 85 -1.34 6.22 -23.66
CA ALA A 85 -1.92 7.31 -24.46
C ALA A 85 -1.35 8.70 -24.11
N ALA A 86 -0.74 8.85 -22.93
CA ALA A 86 -0.16 10.12 -22.51
C ALA A 86 1.14 10.44 -23.26
N SER A 87 1.22 11.66 -23.80
CA SER A 87 2.33 12.13 -24.65
C SER A 87 3.33 13.03 -23.93
N ASN A 88 2.99 13.52 -22.73
CA ASN A 88 3.83 14.37 -21.89
C ASN A 88 3.50 14.19 -20.40
N SER A 89 4.31 14.76 -19.50
CA SER A 89 4.15 14.58 -18.05
C SER A 89 2.82 15.09 -17.48
N VAL A 90 2.28 16.18 -18.03
CA VAL A 90 0.97 16.72 -17.62
C VAL A 90 -0.14 15.72 -17.93
N SER A 91 -0.23 15.28 -19.19
CA SER A 91 -1.22 14.28 -19.61
C SER A 91 -1.04 12.93 -18.92
N LEU A 92 0.19 12.56 -18.55
CA LEU A 92 0.47 11.31 -17.84
C LEU A 92 -0.04 11.35 -16.40
N ARG A 93 0.08 12.50 -15.74
CA ARG A 93 -0.46 12.71 -14.40
C ARG A 93 -1.99 12.66 -14.41
N GLU A 94 -2.62 13.33 -15.37
CA GLU A 94 -4.08 13.27 -15.58
C GLU A 94 -4.55 11.84 -15.86
N ALA A 95 -3.85 11.13 -16.75
CA ALA A 95 -4.13 9.73 -17.06
C ALA A 95 -4.05 8.85 -15.80
N TYR A 96 -2.96 8.97 -15.04
CA TYR A 96 -2.75 8.24 -13.78
C TYR A 96 -3.86 8.53 -12.75
N ASP A 97 -4.25 9.80 -12.58
CA ASP A 97 -5.31 10.19 -11.65
C ASP A 97 -6.68 9.63 -12.08
N SER A 98 -6.95 9.58 -13.39
CA SER A 98 -8.22 9.04 -13.93
C SER A 98 -8.42 7.54 -13.68
N ILE A 99 -7.32 6.79 -13.59
CA ILE A 99 -7.35 5.33 -13.32
C ILE A 99 -7.05 5.01 -11.86
N PHE A 100 -6.95 6.01 -10.98
CA PHE A 100 -6.40 5.80 -9.66
C PHE A 100 -7.11 4.68 -8.89
N ASP A 101 -8.44 4.62 -8.96
CA ASP A 101 -9.23 3.61 -8.25
C ASP A 101 -9.04 2.19 -8.81
N ARG A 102 -8.48 2.06 -10.01
CA ARG A 102 -8.11 0.80 -10.65
C ARG A 102 -6.73 0.30 -10.22
N LEU A 103 -5.89 1.16 -9.66
CA LEU A 103 -4.51 0.79 -9.34
C LEU A 103 -4.45 -0.22 -8.18
N PRO A 104 -3.39 -1.06 -8.10
CA PRO A 104 -3.17 -1.94 -6.97
C PRO A 104 -3.14 -1.18 -5.63
N LEU A 105 -3.52 -1.85 -4.53
CA LEU A 105 -3.63 -1.22 -3.21
C LEU A 105 -2.33 -0.53 -2.78
N CYS A 106 -1.18 -1.16 -3.04
CA CYS A 106 0.14 -0.57 -2.76
C CYS A 106 0.39 0.74 -3.51
N GLN A 107 -0.30 1.01 -4.61
CA GLN A 107 -0.25 2.29 -5.31
C GLN A 107 -1.19 3.30 -4.67
N ARG A 108 -2.39 2.86 -4.30
CA ARG A 108 -3.49 3.72 -3.85
C ARG A 108 -3.29 4.29 -2.45
N ILE A 109 -2.39 3.71 -1.65
CA ILE A 109 -2.06 4.21 -0.32
C ILE A 109 -1.59 5.67 -0.32
N ILE A 110 -1.06 6.16 -1.44
CA ILE A 110 -0.55 7.52 -1.56
C ILE A 110 -1.59 8.61 -1.31
N ARG A 111 -2.89 8.32 -1.48
CA ARG A 111 -3.97 9.25 -1.11
C ARG A 111 -4.02 9.51 0.41
N HIS A 112 -3.45 8.60 1.21
CA HIS A 112 -3.39 8.70 2.66
C HIS A 112 -1.93 8.72 3.13
N LYS A 113 -1.19 9.76 2.72
CA LYS A 113 0.25 9.93 2.97
C LYS A 113 0.68 9.71 4.43
N LYS A 114 -0.22 9.92 5.39
CA LYS A 114 0.05 9.65 6.82
C LYS A 114 0.48 8.21 7.11
N TYR A 115 0.08 7.23 6.29
CA TYR A 115 0.46 5.83 6.47
C TYR A 115 1.76 5.46 5.75
N LEU A 116 2.30 6.29 4.85
CA LEU A 116 3.52 6.00 4.09
C LEU A 116 4.73 5.58 4.95
N PRO A 117 4.95 6.11 6.16
CA PRO A 117 6.06 5.65 7.00
C PRO A 117 6.06 4.13 7.24
N LEU A 118 4.89 3.49 7.33
CA LEU A 118 4.78 2.03 7.49
C LEU A 118 5.30 1.26 6.26
N PHE A 119 5.15 1.86 5.08
CA PHE A 119 5.49 1.26 3.78
C PHE A 119 6.96 1.51 3.42
N LEU A 120 7.56 2.56 3.97
CA LEU A 120 8.94 2.94 3.70
C LEU A 120 9.92 2.32 4.70
N ASP A 121 9.49 2.04 5.92
CA ASP A 121 10.37 1.51 6.97
C ASP A 121 10.99 0.16 6.62
N GLU A 122 12.31 0.03 6.78
CA GLU A 122 13.05 -1.16 6.37
C GLU A 122 12.68 -2.43 7.16
N GLN A 123 12.29 -2.29 8.42
CA GLN A 123 11.99 -3.43 9.29
C GLN A 123 10.57 -3.94 9.10
N ILE A 124 9.60 -3.04 8.91
CA ILE A 124 8.17 -3.42 8.85
C ILE A 124 7.57 -3.41 7.44
N SER A 125 8.20 -2.79 6.44
CA SER A 125 7.64 -2.71 5.07
C SER A 125 7.29 -4.08 4.47
N GLU A 126 8.15 -5.10 4.65
CA GLU A 126 7.86 -6.45 4.18
C GLU A 126 6.63 -7.05 4.88
N TYR A 127 6.51 -6.86 6.19
CA TYR A 127 5.32 -7.28 6.94
C TYR A 127 4.05 -6.59 6.41
N VAL A 128 4.13 -5.29 6.11
CA VAL A 128 3.02 -4.51 5.52
C VAL A 128 2.66 -5.05 4.13
N LEU A 129 3.64 -5.35 3.28
CA LEU A 129 3.40 -5.95 1.96
C LEU A 129 2.70 -7.30 2.08
N GLN A 130 3.13 -8.17 3.00
CA GLN A 130 2.48 -9.45 3.25
C GLN A 130 1.02 -9.28 3.70
N ARG A 131 0.70 -8.25 4.49
CA ARG A 131 -0.68 -7.93 4.87
C ARG A 131 -1.53 -7.50 3.66
N ILE A 132 -0.97 -6.68 2.77
CA ILE A 132 -1.64 -6.29 1.53
C ILE A 132 -1.92 -7.51 0.65
N ILE A 133 -0.91 -8.36 0.44
CA ILE A 133 -1.03 -9.60 -0.34
C ILE A 133 -2.13 -10.47 0.23
N ARG A 134 -2.12 -10.74 1.55
CA ARG A 134 -3.15 -11.56 2.20
C ARG A 134 -4.55 -10.98 2.02
N SER A 135 -4.69 -9.66 2.01
CA SER A 135 -5.99 -9.00 1.86
C SER A 135 -6.53 -8.98 0.43
N GLU A 136 -5.65 -9.06 -0.58
CA GLU A 136 -6.02 -8.88 -2.00
C GLU A 136 -5.87 -10.15 -2.84
N LYS A 137 -5.13 -11.17 -2.36
CA LYS A 137 -4.73 -12.34 -3.17
C LYS A 137 -5.89 -13.09 -3.82
N ASP A 138 -7.04 -13.20 -3.15
CA ASP A 138 -8.14 -14.00 -3.69
C ASP A 138 -8.81 -13.25 -4.85
N ARG A 139 -9.07 -11.95 -4.66
CA ARG A 139 -9.69 -11.11 -5.69
C ARG A 139 -8.75 -10.90 -6.88
N GLN A 140 -7.48 -10.58 -6.62
CA GLN A 140 -6.48 -10.36 -7.67
C GLN A 140 -6.10 -11.66 -8.36
N GLY A 141 -5.93 -12.75 -7.61
CA GLY A 141 -5.62 -14.07 -8.14
C GLY A 141 -6.70 -14.58 -9.08
N LEU A 142 -7.98 -14.38 -8.74
CA LEU A 142 -9.10 -14.71 -9.63
C LEU A 142 -9.05 -13.91 -10.94
N VAL A 143 -8.85 -12.60 -10.85
CA VAL A 143 -8.72 -11.74 -12.05
C VAL A 143 -7.56 -12.17 -12.94
N MET A 144 -6.40 -12.47 -12.35
CA MET A 144 -5.25 -12.97 -13.13
C MET A 144 -5.52 -14.35 -13.74
N ALA A 145 -6.21 -15.22 -13.02
CA ALA A 145 -6.56 -16.55 -13.51
C ALA A 145 -7.52 -16.46 -14.72
N GLU A 146 -8.56 -15.65 -14.61
CA GLU A 146 -9.56 -15.44 -15.67
C GLU A 146 -8.97 -14.73 -16.89
N ALA A 147 -8.18 -13.67 -16.67
CA ALA A 147 -7.56 -12.91 -17.76
C ALA A 147 -6.55 -13.73 -18.58
N LEU A 148 -5.93 -14.75 -17.98
CA LEU A 148 -4.85 -15.54 -18.59
C LEU A 148 -5.25 -16.98 -18.92
N GLY A 149 -6.47 -17.41 -18.59
CA GLY A 149 -6.91 -18.80 -18.77
C GLY A 149 -6.06 -19.82 -18.00
N ILE A 150 -5.60 -19.45 -16.80
CA ILE A 150 -4.76 -20.30 -15.93
C ILE A 150 -5.48 -20.68 -14.64
N SER A 151 -4.91 -21.61 -13.86
CA SER A 151 -5.45 -21.99 -12.56
C SER A 151 -5.36 -20.85 -11.54
N PHE A 152 -6.26 -20.85 -10.56
CA PHE A 152 -6.29 -19.86 -9.49
C PHE A 152 -4.94 -19.71 -8.77
N ASP A 153 -4.30 -20.82 -8.39
CA ASP A 153 -3.01 -20.78 -7.67
C ASP A 153 -1.88 -20.15 -8.50
N VAL A 154 -1.88 -20.38 -9.80
CA VAL A 154 -0.92 -19.73 -10.72
C VAL A 154 -1.29 -18.26 -10.90
N GLY A 155 -2.58 -17.91 -10.97
CA GLY A 155 -3.06 -16.53 -10.97
C GLY A 155 -2.62 -15.75 -9.72
N VAL A 156 -2.72 -16.36 -8.54
CA VAL A 156 -2.18 -15.80 -7.28
C VAL A 156 -0.67 -15.62 -7.38
N SER A 157 0.06 -16.58 -7.97
CA SER A 157 1.51 -16.47 -8.15
C SER A 157 1.91 -15.29 -9.05
N VAL A 158 1.15 -15.04 -10.13
CA VAL A 158 1.33 -13.86 -10.99
C VAL A 158 1.06 -12.58 -10.22
N PHE A 159 -0.05 -12.51 -9.47
CA PHE A 159 -0.36 -11.35 -8.63
C PHE A 159 0.77 -11.06 -7.63
N VAL A 160 1.25 -12.09 -6.93
CA VAL A 160 2.35 -11.97 -5.96
C VAL A 160 3.61 -11.42 -6.62
N PHE A 161 3.99 -11.93 -7.79
CA PHE A 161 5.13 -11.39 -8.53
C PHE A 161 4.95 -9.90 -8.86
N LEU A 162 3.80 -9.52 -9.39
CA LEU A 162 3.51 -8.14 -9.80
C LEU A 162 3.49 -7.16 -8.62
N VAL A 163 2.85 -7.52 -7.51
CA VAL A 163 2.74 -6.63 -6.35
C VAL A 163 4.08 -6.40 -5.65
N HIS A 164 4.96 -7.41 -5.61
CA HIS A 164 6.33 -7.23 -5.10
C HIS A 164 7.11 -6.25 -5.98
N GLY A 165 7.05 -6.40 -7.31
CA GLY A 165 7.71 -5.50 -8.24
C GLY A 165 7.21 -4.05 -8.09
N LEU A 166 5.90 -3.85 -8.09
CA LEU A 166 5.30 -2.52 -7.92
C LEU A 166 5.65 -1.89 -6.56
N TYR A 167 5.61 -2.67 -5.48
CA TYR A 167 5.97 -2.18 -4.16
C TYR A 167 7.44 -1.76 -4.08
N ALA A 168 8.35 -2.56 -4.62
CA ALA A 168 9.78 -2.26 -4.63
C ALA A 168 10.07 -0.94 -5.34
N ILE A 169 9.50 -0.75 -6.54
CA ILE A 169 9.65 0.51 -7.30
C ILE A 169 9.05 1.67 -6.54
N ASN A 170 7.86 1.53 -5.97
CA ASN A 170 7.29 2.63 -5.20
C ASN A 170 8.15 3.01 -3.98
N LYS A 171 8.76 2.03 -3.31
CA LYS A 171 9.66 2.25 -2.17
C LYS A 171 10.94 2.96 -2.60
N GLU A 172 11.53 2.55 -3.72
CA GLU A 172 12.71 3.21 -4.31
C GLU A 172 12.46 4.70 -4.58
N TYR A 173 11.31 5.04 -5.15
CA TYR A 173 10.90 6.41 -5.43
C TYR A 173 10.20 7.11 -4.25
N LYS A 174 10.13 6.44 -3.08
CA LYS A 174 9.50 6.93 -1.84
C LYS A 174 8.07 7.44 -2.02
N TRP A 175 7.30 6.86 -2.96
CA TRP A 175 5.94 7.32 -3.30
C TRP A 175 5.88 8.85 -3.57
N THR A 176 6.91 9.44 -4.18
CA THR A 176 6.97 10.90 -4.41
C THR A 176 6.00 11.41 -5.47
N GLN A 177 5.52 10.55 -6.36
CA GLN A 177 4.78 10.95 -7.58
C GLN A 177 5.56 11.97 -8.43
N SER A 178 6.89 11.83 -8.52
CA SER A 178 7.68 12.60 -9.48
C SER A 178 7.32 12.19 -10.93
N ASP A 179 7.76 12.99 -11.89
CA ASP A 179 7.54 12.68 -13.31
C ASP A 179 8.30 11.42 -13.72
N GLU A 180 9.50 11.19 -13.17
CA GLU A 180 10.26 9.95 -13.37
C GLU A 180 9.54 8.73 -12.80
N TRP A 181 8.92 8.86 -11.63
CA TRP A 181 8.13 7.78 -11.04
C TRP A 181 6.91 7.45 -11.91
N LEU A 182 6.19 8.47 -12.39
CA LEU A 182 5.04 8.28 -13.28
C LEU A 182 5.45 7.60 -14.58
N GLU A 183 6.58 8.00 -15.17
CA GLU A 183 7.12 7.37 -16.38
C GLU A 183 7.52 5.91 -16.11
N ALA A 184 8.14 5.63 -14.96
CA ALA A 184 8.42 4.25 -14.55
C ALA A 184 7.13 3.41 -14.44
N GLN A 185 6.07 3.94 -13.82
CA GLN A 185 4.78 3.26 -13.73
C GLN A 185 4.20 2.97 -15.12
N LYS A 186 4.21 3.96 -16.03
CA LYS A 186 3.77 3.79 -17.42
C LYS A 186 4.48 2.62 -18.10
N VAL A 187 5.81 2.61 -18.05
CA VAL A 187 6.63 1.56 -18.67
C VAL A 187 6.37 0.19 -18.04
N ILE A 188 6.27 0.11 -16.72
CA ILE A 188 6.02 -1.15 -16.00
C ILE A 188 4.65 -1.72 -16.34
N PHE A 189 3.59 -0.92 -16.31
CA PHE A 189 2.25 -1.41 -16.64
C PHE A 189 2.14 -1.84 -18.10
N GLU A 190 2.80 -1.13 -19.03
CA GLU A 190 2.87 -1.52 -20.44
C GLU A 190 3.63 -2.85 -20.62
N LEU A 191 4.78 -3.00 -19.94
CA LEU A 191 5.58 -4.23 -19.96
C LEU A 191 4.76 -5.42 -19.47
N VAL A 192 4.10 -5.28 -18.32
CA VAL A 192 3.25 -6.32 -17.74
C VAL A 192 2.11 -6.66 -18.68
N TYR A 193 1.39 -5.67 -19.18
CA TYR A 193 0.27 -5.89 -20.08
C TYR A 193 0.69 -6.63 -21.35
N ARG A 194 1.74 -6.19 -22.04
CA ARG A 194 2.24 -6.85 -23.26
C ARG A 194 2.75 -8.26 -23.00
N GLY A 195 3.51 -8.48 -21.92
CA GLY A 195 4.04 -9.80 -21.57
C GLY A 195 2.96 -10.82 -21.23
N LEU A 196 1.81 -10.36 -20.73
CA LEU A 196 0.65 -11.21 -20.45
C LEU A 196 -0.16 -11.55 -21.72
N GLN A 197 -0.12 -10.71 -22.76
CA GLN A 197 -0.82 -10.96 -24.03
C GLN A 197 -0.10 -11.98 -24.94
N SER A 198 1.20 -12.21 -24.74
CA SER A 198 1.99 -13.12 -25.58
C SER A 198 1.85 -14.60 -25.19
N LYS A 199 0.79 -14.95 -24.46
CA LYS A 199 0.51 -16.30 -23.97
C LYS A 199 -0.63 -16.96 -24.74
#